data_AF-A0A5Q0UU00-F1
#
_entry.id   AF-A0A5Q0UU00-F1
#
_cell.length_a   1.000
_cell.length_b   1.000
_cell.length_c   1.000
_cell.angle_alpha   90.00
_cell.angle_beta   90.00
_cell.angle_gamma   90.00
#
_symmetry.space_group_name_H-M   'P 1'
#
loop_
_entity.id
_entity.type
_entity.pdbx_description
1 polymer ?
#
loop_
_entity_poly.entity_id
_entity_poly.type
_entity_poly.pdbx_seq_one_letter_code
_entity_poly.pdbx_strand_id
1 'polypeptide(L)'
;LISKNCSATIGQVGNVGVNQKSLGRAGSKSWLGKRPVVRGVVMNPVDHPHGGGEGRAPIGRKKPATPWGYPALGRRSRKRKKYSNNLILRRRSK
;
A
#
# COMPACT_ATOMS: atom_id res chain seq x y z
N LEU A 1 -16.87 -0.85 -16.62
CA LEU A 1 -17.35 -1.40 -17.90
C LEU A 1 -16.30 -2.35 -18.46
N ILE A 2 -16.73 -3.48 -18.99
CA ILE A 2 -15.90 -4.52 -19.62
C ILE A 2 -16.55 -4.93 -20.94
N SER A 3 -15.80 -5.60 -21.83
CA SER A 3 -16.35 -6.10 -23.10
C SER A 3 -17.34 -7.24 -22.85
N LYS A 4 -18.39 -7.34 -23.69
CA LYS A 4 -19.37 -8.43 -23.66
C LYS A 4 -18.76 -9.78 -24.06
N ASN A 5 -17.66 -9.77 -24.80
CA ASN A 5 -17.02 -10.97 -25.33
C ASN A 5 -16.01 -11.60 -24.34
N CYS A 6 -15.87 -11.04 -23.14
CA CYS A 6 -14.97 -11.60 -22.12
C CYS A 6 -15.63 -12.79 -21.41
N SER A 7 -14.91 -13.92 -21.34
CA SER A 7 -15.33 -15.09 -20.55
C SER A 7 -15.26 -14.80 -19.05
N ALA A 8 -16.16 -15.42 -18.28
CA ALA A 8 -16.18 -15.35 -16.82
C ALA A 8 -16.70 -16.67 -16.23
N THR A 9 -16.36 -16.92 -14.97
CA THR A 9 -16.84 -18.08 -14.21
C THR A 9 -17.83 -17.63 -13.14
N ILE A 10 -18.89 -18.41 -12.95
CA ILE A 10 -19.92 -18.15 -11.93
C ILE A 10 -19.49 -18.79 -10.62
N GLY A 11 -19.61 -18.04 -9.51
CA GLY A 11 -19.37 -18.54 -8.15
C GLY A 11 -18.38 -17.68 -7.36
N GLN A 12 -18.39 -17.86 -6.03
CA GLN A 12 -17.43 -17.23 -5.13
C GLN A 12 -16.14 -18.05 -5.08
N VAL A 13 -14.98 -17.38 -5.01
CA VAL A 13 -13.70 -18.06 -4.72
C VAL A 13 -13.75 -18.66 -3.31
N GLY A 14 -13.42 -19.95 -3.19
CA GLY A 14 -13.39 -20.66 -1.91
C GLY A 14 -12.34 -20.15 -0.90
N ASN A 15 -12.26 -20.78 0.27
CA ASN A 15 -11.34 -20.42 1.36
C ASN A 15 -11.56 -18.97 1.89
N VAL A 16 -12.82 -18.59 2.09
CA VAL A 16 -13.24 -17.24 2.53
C VAL A 16 -12.61 -16.84 3.88
N GLY A 17 -12.39 -17.81 4.77
CA GLY A 17 -11.81 -17.60 6.10
C GLY A 17 -10.29 -17.41 6.15
N VAL A 18 -9.58 -17.38 5.01
CA VAL A 18 -8.10 -17.30 5.00
C VAL A 18 -7.56 -16.09 5.78
N ASN A 19 -8.29 -14.97 5.75
CA ASN A 19 -7.90 -13.73 6.43
C ASN A 19 -8.14 -13.75 7.94
N GLN A 20 -8.85 -14.76 8.47
CA GLN A 20 -9.07 -14.92 9.92
C GLN A 20 -7.85 -15.55 10.61
N LYS A 21 -6.94 -16.15 9.83
CA LYS A 21 -5.73 -16.80 10.37
C LYS A 21 -4.69 -15.74 10.75
N SER A 22 -4.21 -15.79 11.99
CA SER A 22 -3.03 -15.04 12.43
C SER A 22 -1.75 -15.81 12.10
N LEU A 23 -0.69 -15.11 11.71
CA LEU A 23 0.62 -15.72 11.41
C LEU A 23 1.35 -16.24 12.65
N GLY A 24 0.97 -15.80 13.85
CA GLY A 24 1.44 -16.28 15.15
C GLY A 24 2.87 -15.88 15.53
N ARG A 25 3.83 -15.99 14.60
CA ARG A 25 5.25 -15.71 14.83
C ARG A 25 5.90 -14.97 13.66
N ALA A 26 7.02 -14.29 13.94
CA ALA A 26 7.76 -13.54 12.92
C ALA A 26 8.22 -14.42 11.75
N GLY A 27 8.75 -15.62 12.03
CA GLY A 27 9.26 -16.55 11.01
C GLY A 27 8.21 -16.98 9.97
N SER A 28 6.92 -17.02 10.35
CA SER A 28 5.84 -17.34 9.40
C SER A 28 5.72 -16.33 8.26
N LYS A 29 6.15 -15.07 8.45
CA LYS A 29 6.24 -14.08 7.35
C LYS A 29 7.35 -14.41 6.37
N SER A 30 8.48 -14.93 6.86
CA SER A 30 9.62 -15.33 6.03
C SER A 30 9.27 -16.51 5.12
N TRP A 31 8.45 -17.45 5.59
CA TRP A 31 7.92 -18.54 4.76
C TRP A 31 7.08 -18.05 3.57
N LEU A 32 6.48 -16.87 3.68
CA LEU A 32 5.76 -16.19 2.60
C LEU A 32 6.67 -15.35 1.70
N GLY A 33 8.00 -15.44 1.88
CA GLY A 33 8.99 -14.65 1.13
C GLY A 33 9.05 -13.16 1.51
N LYS A 34 8.45 -12.76 2.63
CA LYS A 34 8.43 -11.34 3.05
C LYS A 34 9.52 -11.06 4.07
N ARG A 35 10.43 -10.15 3.71
CA ARG A 35 11.53 -9.69 4.57
C ARG A 35 11.07 -8.61 5.57
N PRO A 36 11.80 -8.41 6.69
CA PRO A 36 11.55 -7.30 7.61
C PRO A 36 11.63 -5.94 6.90
N VAL A 37 10.80 -4.98 7.34
CA VAL A 37 10.76 -3.61 6.82
C VAL A 37 11.04 -2.65 7.97
N VAL A 38 11.98 -1.71 7.77
CA VAL A 38 12.36 -0.71 8.77
C VAL A 38 11.50 0.54 8.62
N ARG A 39 11.14 1.19 9.74
CA ARG A 39 10.38 2.45 9.73
C ARG A 39 11.30 3.61 9.36
N GLY A 40 10.83 4.49 8.47
CA GLY A 40 11.61 5.66 8.02
C GLY A 40 11.97 6.67 9.13
N VAL A 41 11.24 6.69 10.25
CA VAL A 41 11.54 7.57 11.39
C VAL A 41 12.80 7.17 12.16
N VAL A 42 13.25 5.92 11.99
CA VAL A 42 14.42 5.38 12.69
C VAL A 42 15.69 5.54 11.83
N MET A 43 15.55 5.94 10.58
CA MET A 43 16.66 6.05 9.63
C MET A 43 17.40 7.39 9.80
N ASN A 44 18.54 7.55 9.12
CA ASN A 44 19.23 8.84 9.06
C ASN A 44 18.50 9.80 8.09
N PRO A 45 18.69 11.13 8.22
CA PRO A 45 18.07 12.11 7.31
C PRO A 45 18.38 11.90 5.82
N VAL A 46 19.53 11.29 5.50
CA VAL A 46 19.94 10.97 4.12
C VAL A 46 19.12 9.82 3.51
N ASP A 47 18.67 8.88 4.34
CA ASP A 47 18.00 7.65 3.90
C ASP A 47 16.48 7.82 3.78
N HIS A 48 15.90 8.63 4.66
CA HIS A 48 14.46 8.85 4.69
C HIS A 48 14.14 10.29 5.09
N PRO A 49 13.10 10.91 4.48
CA PRO A 49 12.64 12.23 4.91
C PRO A 49 12.32 12.33 6.41
N HIS A 50 11.87 11.25 7.03
CA HIS A 50 11.50 11.26 8.46
C HIS A 50 12.67 10.93 9.38
N GLY A 51 13.87 10.71 8.83
CA GLY A 51 15.03 10.29 9.59
C GLY A 51 15.68 11.42 10.38
N GLY A 52 16.45 11.03 11.38
CA GLY A 52 17.18 11.91 12.30
C GLY A 52 16.34 12.56 13.39
N GLY A 53 16.96 13.52 14.09
CA GLY A 53 16.46 14.11 15.33
C GLY A 53 17.00 13.39 16.57
N GLU A 54 17.04 14.11 17.69
CA GLU A 54 17.48 13.54 18.97
C GLU A 54 16.43 12.58 19.54
N GLY A 55 16.86 11.39 19.95
CA GLY A 55 15.98 10.37 20.51
C GLY A 55 14.88 9.91 19.55
N ARG A 56 13.61 9.97 19.98
CA ARG A 56 12.46 9.61 19.14
C ARG A 56 11.84 10.86 18.53
N ALA A 57 12.09 11.07 17.23
CA ALA A 57 11.57 12.22 16.53
C ALA A 57 10.10 12.04 16.07
N PRO A 58 9.28 13.11 16.11
CA PRO A 58 8.04 13.18 15.34
C PRO A 58 8.36 13.34 13.84
N ILE A 59 7.34 13.25 12.97
CA ILE A 59 7.51 13.33 11.50
C ILE A 59 8.13 14.66 11.04
N GLY A 60 7.93 15.76 11.78
CA GLY A 60 8.54 17.06 11.50
C GLY A 60 8.14 17.73 10.17
N ARG A 61 7.18 17.18 9.43
CA ARG A 61 6.69 17.69 8.14
C ARG A 61 5.16 17.82 8.13
N LYS A 62 4.65 18.77 7.33
CA LYS A 62 3.21 19.03 7.13
C LYS A 62 2.42 17.79 6.71
N LYS A 63 3.02 16.89 5.94
CA LYS A 63 2.43 15.61 5.52
C LYS A 63 3.48 14.50 5.62
N PRO A 64 3.11 13.27 6.02
CA PRO A 64 4.00 12.13 5.94
C PRO A 64 4.45 11.88 4.49
N ALA A 65 5.73 11.62 4.29
CA ALA A 65 6.36 11.38 3.00
C ALA A 65 6.79 9.92 2.81
N THR A 66 6.88 9.50 1.56
CA THR A 66 7.56 8.28 1.13
C THR A 66 9.08 8.48 1.20
N PRO A 67 9.90 7.41 1.09
CA PRO A 67 11.36 7.54 1.01
C PRO A 67 11.82 8.49 -0.13
N TRP A 68 11.04 8.55 -1.21
CA TRP A 68 11.28 9.44 -2.36
C TRP A 68 10.62 10.83 -2.25
N GLY A 69 10.14 11.23 -1.07
CA GLY A 69 9.62 12.58 -0.82
C GLY A 69 8.18 12.86 -1.26
N TYR A 70 7.45 11.90 -1.83
CA TYR A 70 6.05 12.10 -2.19
C TYR A 70 5.13 11.98 -0.96
N PRO A 71 4.00 12.71 -0.89
CA PRO A 71 3.03 12.52 0.18
C PRO A 71 2.49 11.09 0.24
N ALA A 72 2.60 10.44 1.40
CA ALA A 72 2.16 9.06 1.62
C ALA A 72 0.65 8.95 1.82
N LEU A 73 0.00 10.01 2.31
CA LEU A 73 -1.44 10.05 2.61
C LEU A 73 -2.19 10.97 1.66
N GLY A 74 -3.38 10.55 1.24
CA GLY A 74 -4.36 11.37 0.50
C GLY A 74 -4.03 11.69 -0.96
N ARG A 75 -2.78 11.52 -1.42
CA ARG A 75 -2.41 11.79 -2.82
C ARG A 75 -2.97 10.72 -3.76
N ARG A 76 -3.78 11.15 -4.74
CA ARG A 76 -4.27 10.26 -5.82
C ARG A 76 -3.13 10.00 -6.82
N SER A 77 -2.73 8.73 -6.97
CA SER A 77 -1.66 8.30 -7.89
C SER A 77 -2.13 7.90 -9.29
N ARG A 78 -3.45 7.83 -9.54
CA ARG A 78 -3.99 7.47 -10.86
C ARG A 78 -3.67 8.56 -11.90
N LYS A 79 -3.07 8.17 -13.03
CA LYS A 79 -2.81 9.07 -14.17
C LYS A 79 -4.12 9.68 -14.70
N ARG A 80 -4.14 11.02 -14.86
CA ARG A 80 -5.35 11.78 -15.22
C ARG A 80 -5.91 11.45 -16.61
N LYS A 81 -5.05 11.13 -17.59
CA LYS A 81 -5.43 10.86 -18.99
C LYS A 81 -5.28 9.37 -19.37
N LYS A 82 -5.64 8.44 -18.46
CA LYS A 82 -5.54 7.00 -18.75
C LYS A 82 -6.71 6.59 -19.66
N TYR A 83 -6.45 5.79 -20.70
CA TYR A 83 -7.46 5.31 -21.65
C TYR A 83 -8.69 4.67 -20.96
N SER A 84 -8.49 3.97 -19.85
CA SER A 84 -9.56 3.29 -19.13
C SER A 84 -10.44 4.19 -18.27
N ASN A 85 -10.23 5.51 -18.26
CA ASN A 85 -11.07 6.43 -17.50
C ASN A 85 -12.53 6.40 -17.96
N ASN A 86 -12.77 6.30 -19.26
CA ASN A 86 -14.12 6.25 -19.84
C ASN A 86 -14.90 4.98 -19.42
N LEU A 87 -14.17 3.93 -18.99
CA LEU A 87 -14.75 2.65 -18.59
C LEU A 87 -15.08 2.59 -17.08
N ILE A 88 -14.71 3.59 -16.29
CA ILE A 88 -14.89 3.60 -14.83
C ILE A 88 -16.00 4.60 -14.48
N LEU A 89 -17.15 4.07 -14.04
CA LEU A 89 -18.32 4.88 -13.71
C LEU A 89 -18.20 5.53 -12.32
N ARG A 90 -17.78 4.75 -11.32
CA ARG A 90 -17.65 5.22 -9.94
C ARG A 90 -16.33 4.76 -9.34
N ARG A 91 -15.75 5.61 -8.51
CA ARG A 91 -14.57 5.26 -7.73
C ARG A 91 -14.99 4.42 -6.51
N ARG A 92 -14.13 3.49 -6.08
CA ARG A 92 -14.27 2.77 -4.81
C ARG A 92 -14.32 3.78 -3.65
N SER A 93 -15.40 3.75 -2.87
CA SER A 93 -15.44 4.40 -1.55
C SER A 93 -14.53 3.63 -0.59
N LYS A 94 -13.83 4.38 0.25
CA LYS A 94 -13.07 3.80 1.36
C LYS A 94 -13.94 3.79 2.60
#